data_AF-A0A3M1L5C5-F1
#
_entry.id   AF-A0A3M1L5C5-F1
#
_cell.length_a   1.000
_cell.length_b   1.000
_cell.length_c   1.000
_cell.angle_alpha   90.00
_cell.angle_beta   90.00
_cell.angle_gamma   90.00
#
_symmetry.space_group_name_H-M   'P 1'
#
loop_
_entity.id
_entity.type
_entity.pdbx_description
1 polymer ?
#
loop_
_entity_poly.entity_id
_entity_poly.type
_entity_poly.pdbx_seq_one_letter_code
_entity_poly.pdbx_strand_id
1 'polypeptide(L)'
;MTSTPDPKSDLEHRIRAAYRLIQEYEELMLTASDPKAKVRYRREAAQQWDLIEQWVASYQALCQRLDEPMAEEIRQIAALAVSRKAPPPSEAAAPPPPATGATYQVQIGQATGIAIGDGAQVIQPAPAEPSPADDREALERALRRARRALAILEEQVAGFGALHVPAHLQIELEEKREEVARLEARLKAMRKA
;
A
#
# COMPACT_ATOMS: atom_id res chain seq x y z
N MET A 1 16.80 -33.71 -17.69
CA MET A 1 16.47 -32.90 -18.87
C MET A 1 15.53 -31.79 -18.41
N THR A 2 16.06 -30.64 -18.01
CA THR A 2 15.26 -29.46 -17.66
C THR A 2 14.99 -28.72 -18.97
N SER A 3 13.75 -28.82 -19.50
CA SER A 3 13.33 -27.94 -20.58
C SER A 3 13.54 -26.51 -20.12
N THR A 4 14.40 -25.78 -20.79
CA THR A 4 14.50 -24.33 -20.62
C THR A 4 13.10 -23.78 -20.88
N PRO A 5 12.47 -23.10 -19.90
CA PRO A 5 11.15 -22.57 -20.10
C PRO A 5 11.17 -21.59 -21.27
N ASP A 6 10.11 -21.63 -22.08
CA ASP A 6 9.95 -20.73 -23.21
C ASP A 6 9.96 -19.28 -22.66
N PRO A 7 10.88 -18.41 -23.14
CA PRO A 7 10.96 -17.03 -22.66
C PRO A 7 9.64 -16.26 -22.84
N LYS A 8 8.82 -16.66 -23.82
CA LYS A 8 7.46 -16.14 -24.00
C LYS A 8 6.59 -16.53 -22.81
N SER A 9 6.47 -17.83 -22.52
CA SER A 9 5.66 -18.36 -21.42
C SER A 9 6.09 -17.84 -20.05
N ASP A 10 7.39 -17.64 -19.85
CA ASP A 10 7.93 -17.03 -18.63
C ASP A 10 7.45 -15.59 -18.42
N LEU A 11 7.47 -14.78 -19.48
CA LEU A 11 6.95 -13.41 -19.43
C LEU A 11 5.44 -13.40 -19.18
N GLU A 12 4.68 -14.28 -19.83
CA GLU A 12 3.24 -14.40 -19.58
C GLU A 12 2.96 -14.75 -18.11
N HIS A 13 3.71 -15.71 -17.56
CA HIS A 13 3.55 -16.13 -16.18
C HIS A 13 3.83 -14.98 -15.21
N ARG A 14 4.91 -14.21 -15.46
CA ARG A 14 5.27 -13.05 -14.64
C ARG A 14 4.22 -11.94 -14.71
N ILE A 15 3.72 -11.62 -15.91
CA ILE A 15 2.67 -10.61 -16.11
C ILE A 15 1.39 -11.02 -15.37
N ARG A 16 0.95 -12.27 -15.52
CA ARG A 16 -0.23 -12.81 -14.81
C ARG A 16 -0.06 -12.79 -13.29
N ALA A 17 1.12 -13.18 -12.80
CA ALA A 17 1.41 -13.22 -11.37
C ALA A 17 1.39 -11.83 -10.74
N ALA A 18 2.02 -10.83 -11.38
CA ALA A 18 1.97 -9.45 -10.92
C ALA A 18 0.56 -8.86 -10.99
N TYR A 19 -0.20 -9.17 -12.05
CA TYR A 19 -1.58 -8.71 -12.16
C TYR A 19 -2.47 -9.27 -11.04
N ARG A 20 -2.28 -10.56 -10.68
CA ARG A 20 -2.96 -11.15 -9.51
C ARG A 20 -2.60 -10.43 -8.22
N LEU A 21 -1.32 -10.13 -8.01
CA LEU A 21 -0.85 -9.41 -6.81
C LEU A 21 -1.46 -8.02 -6.70
N ILE A 22 -1.64 -7.32 -7.82
CA ILE A 22 -2.35 -6.03 -7.86
C ILE A 22 -3.79 -6.18 -7.43
N GLN A 23 -4.52 -7.19 -7.92
CA GLN A 23 -5.89 -7.46 -7.50
C GLN A 23 -5.99 -7.74 -6.00
N GLU A 24 -5.04 -8.52 -5.46
CA GLU A 24 -4.94 -8.78 -4.02
C GLU A 24 -4.72 -7.47 -3.24
N TYR A 25 -3.83 -6.58 -3.69
CA TYR A 25 -3.64 -5.28 -3.03
C TYR A 25 -4.87 -4.38 -3.09
N GLU A 26 -5.60 -4.39 -4.20
CA GLU A 26 -6.84 -3.63 -4.33
C GLU A 26 -7.92 -4.15 -3.39
N GLU A 27 -8.05 -5.47 -3.25
CA GLU A 27 -8.96 -6.10 -2.28
C GLU A 27 -8.55 -5.79 -0.83
N LEU A 28 -7.26 -5.85 -0.51
CA LEU A 28 -6.73 -5.47 0.80
C LEU A 28 -6.95 -3.97 1.09
N MET A 29 -6.90 -3.10 0.08
CA MET A 29 -7.24 -1.68 0.25
C MET A 29 -8.72 -1.46 0.59
N LEU A 30 -9.62 -2.27 0.04
CA LEU A 30 -11.06 -2.19 0.32
C LEU A 30 -11.37 -2.64 1.75
N THR A 31 -10.71 -3.69 2.22
CA THR A 31 -10.94 -4.29 3.54
C THR A 31 -10.13 -3.65 4.68
N ALA A 32 -9.00 -3.01 4.37
CA ALA A 32 -8.17 -2.35 5.38
C ALA A 32 -8.92 -1.19 6.05
N SER A 33 -8.87 -1.14 7.38
CA SER A 33 -9.37 0.00 8.17
C SER A 33 -8.28 1.06 8.44
N ASP A 34 -7.00 0.65 8.38
CA ASP A 34 -5.86 1.55 8.61
C ASP A 34 -5.50 2.35 7.34
N PRO A 35 -5.56 3.70 7.37
CA PRO A 35 -5.18 4.54 6.24
C PRO A 35 -3.71 4.38 5.83
N LYS A 36 -2.79 4.03 6.75
CA LYS A 36 -1.38 3.79 6.38
C LYS A 36 -1.20 2.50 5.59
N ALA A 37 -1.94 1.45 5.93
CA ALA A 37 -1.97 0.22 5.14
C ALA A 37 -2.48 0.48 3.72
N LYS A 38 -3.54 1.29 3.55
CA LYS A 38 -4.05 1.68 2.22
C LYS A 38 -3.03 2.41 1.37
N VAL A 39 -2.30 3.37 1.96
CA VAL A 39 -1.24 4.10 1.23
C VAL A 39 -0.11 3.14 0.80
N ARG A 40 0.24 2.17 1.64
CA ARG A 40 1.25 1.14 1.32
C ARG A 40 0.78 0.24 0.19
N TYR A 41 -0.40 -0.36 0.28
CA TYR A 41 -0.94 -1.21 -0.79
C TYR A 41 -1.08 -0.45 -2.11
N ARG A 42 -1.48 0.82 -2.07
CA ARG A 42 -1.51 1.67 -3.27
C ARG A 42 -0.12 1.85 -3.89
N ARG A 43 0.90 2.04 -3.06
CA ARG A 43 2.29 2.18 -3.53
C ARG A 43 2.82 0.87 -4.11
N GLU A 44 2.54 -0.26 -3.47
CA GLU A 44 2.97 -1.58 -3.95
C GLU A 44 2.24 -1.95 -5.24
N ALA A 45 0.93 -1.74 -5.32
CA ALA A 45 0.17 -1.92 -6.55
C ALA A 45 0.73 -1.05 -7.70
N ALA A 46 1.12 0.20 -7.43
CA ALA A 46 1.76 1.07 -8.42
C ALA A 46 3.10 0.51 -8.92
N GLN A 47 3.96 0.02 -8.02
CA GLN A 47 5.22 -0.62 -8.40
C GLN A 47 5.01 -1.86 -9.28
N GLN A 48 3.98 -2.67 -8.98
CA GLN A 48 3.66 -3.83 -9.80
C GLN A 48 3.17 -3.44 -11.21
N TRP A 49 2.43 -2.34 -11.34
CA TRP A 49 2.07 -1.80 -12.66
C TRP A 49 3.28 -1.37 -13.48
N ASP A 50 4.29 -0.75 -12.87
CA ASP A 50 5.53 -0.37 -13.55
C ASP A 50 6.31 -1.59 -14.05
N LEU A 51 6.30 -2.70 -13.30
CA LEU A 51 6.91 -3.97 -13.72
C LEU A 51 6.14 -4.61 -14.88
N ILE A 52 4.80 -4.60 -14.81
CA ILE A 52 3.94 -5.10 -15.88
C ILE A 52 4.19 -4.31 -17.18
N GLU A 53 4.34 -2.99 -17.12
CA GLU A 53 4.63 -2.16 -18.31
C GLU A 53 5.94 -2.61 -18.99
N GLN A 54 6.99 -2.83 -18.19
CA GLN A 54 8.29 -3.30 -18.70
C GLN A 54 8.23 -4.71 -19.31
N TRP A 55 7.52 -5.64 -18.65
CA TRP A 55 7.37 -7.01 -19.14
C TRP A 55 6.46 -7.11 -20.35
N VAL A 56 5.38 -6.32 -20.41
CA VAL A 56 4.50 -6.23 -21.58
C VAL A 56 5.27 -5.69 -22.78
N ALA A 57 6.08 -4.64 -22.62
CA ALA A 57 6.92 -4.12 -23.70
C ALA A 57 7.91 -5.18 -24.22
N SER A 58 8.53 -5.93 -23.30
CA SER A 58 9.43 -7.03 -23.63
C SER A 58 8.70 -8.18 -24.33
N TYR A 59 7.50 -8.52 -23.88
CA TYR A 59 6.64 -9.56 -24.46
C TYR A 59 6.16 -9.17 -25.86
N GLN A 60 5.76 -7.91 -26.07
CA GLN A 60 5.36 -7.40 -27.38
C GLN A 60 6.51 -7.47 -28.39
N ALA A 61 7.73 -7.07 -27.99
CA ALA A 61 8.91 -7.16 -28.85
C ALA A 61 9.22 -8.63 -29.22
N LEU A 62 9.00 -9.56 -28.29
CA LEU A 62 9.19 -10.99 -28.50
C LEU A 62 8.12 -11.56 -29.45
N CYS A 63 6.84 -11.21 -29.27
CA CYS A 63 5.75 -11.56 -30.18
C CYS A 63 6.00 -11.06 -31.61
N GLN A 64 6.47 -9.83 -31.78
CA GLN A 64 6.82 -9.27 -33.10
C GLN A 64 7.95 -10.05 -33.79
N ARG A 65 8.94 -10.51 -33.01
CA ARG A 65 10.05 -11.31 -33.55
C ARG A 65 9.62 -12.73 -33.96
N LEU A 66 8.63 -13.28 -33.28
CA LEU A 66 8.10 -14.62 -33.53
C LEU A 66 6.94 -14.63 -34.53
N ASP A 67 6.46 -13.47 -34.96
CA ASP A 67 5.25 -13.30 -35.79
C ASP A 67 4.00 -13.94 -35.15
N GLU A 68 3.97 -13.97 -33.81
CA GLU A 68 2.88 -14.55 -33.04
C GLU A 68 2.00 -13.47 -32.43
N PRO A 69 0.67 -13.65 -32.41
CA PRO A 69 -0.22 -12.72 -31.77
C PRO A 69 0.00 -12.69 -30.25
N MET A 70 -0.11 -11.49 -29.69
CA MET A 70 -0.08 -11.25 -28.25
C MET A 70 -1.30 -11.93 -27.59
N ALA A 71 -1.09 -12.65 -26.49
CA ALA A 71 -2.20 -13.28 -25.75
C ALA A 71 -3.24 -12.23 -25.34
N GLU A 72 -4.53 -12.53 -25.58
CA GLU A 72 -5.63 -11.57 -25.39
C GLU A 72 -5.67 -10.97 -23.98
N GLU A 73 -5.51 -11.82 -22.97
CA GLU A 73 -5.45 -11.45 -21.56
C GLU A 73 -4.34 -10.44 -21.26
N ILE A 74 -3.15 -10.61 -21.85
CA ILE A 74 -2.03 -9.68 -21.66
C ILE A 74 -2.32 -8.35 -22.36
N ARG A 75 -3.00 -8.35 -23.50
CA ARG A 75 -3.45 -7.10 -24.13
C ARG A 75 -4.44 -6.35 -23.23
N GLN A 76 -5.36 -7.07 -22.59
CA GLN A 76 -6.32 -6.48 -21.65
C GLN A 76 -5.60 -5.87 -20.44
N ILE A 77 -4.65 -6.59 -19.85
CA ILE A 77 -3.81 -6.08 -18.74
C ILE A 77 -3.05 -4.82 -19.17
N ALA A 78 -2.46 -4.82 -20.37
CA ALA A 78 -1.78 -3.65 -20.92
C ALA A 78 -2.73 -2.44 -21.11
N ALA A 79 -3.94 -2.67 -21.63
CA ALA A 79 -4.95 -1.63 -21.81
C ALA A 79 -5.42 -1.03 -20.47
N LEU A 80 -5.50 -1.84 -19.41
CA LEU A 80 -5.79 -1.38 -18.06
C LEU A 80 -4.66 -0.49 -17.51
N ALA A 81 -3.40 -0.86 -17.74
CA ALA A 81 -2.25 -0.06 -17.35
C ALA A 81 -2.28 1.34 -18.00
N VAL A 82 -2.55 1.39 -19.31
CA VAL A 82 -2.69 2.66 -20.06
C VAL A 82 -3.85 3.50 -19.54
N SER A 83 -5.00 2.88 -19.29
CA SER A 83 -6.19 3.59 -18.79
C SER A 83 -5.99 4.20 -17.40
N ARG A 84 -5.13 3.60 -16.57
CA ARG A 84 -4.77 4.14 -15.25
C ARG A 84 -3.78 5.30 -15.29
N LYS A 85 -2.89 5.30 -16.28
CA LYS A 85 -1.89 6.35 -16.48
C LYS A 85 -2.50 7.58 -17.17
N ALA A 86 -3.64 7.40 -17.84
CA ALA A 86 -4.41 8.50 -18.38
C ALA A 86 -4.83 9.45 -17.24
N PRO A 87 -4.47 10.75 -17.31
CA PRO A 87 -5.04 11.72 -16.39
C PRO A 87 -6.57 11.69 -16.55
N PRO A 88 -7.34 11.89 -15.45
CA PRO A 88 -8.79 11.93 -15.54
C PRO A 88 -9.18 12.96 -16.62
N PRO A 89 -10.24 12.72 -17.42
CA PRO A 89 -10.66 13.63 -18.49
C PRO A 89 -11.18 15.01 -18.01
N SER A 90 -10.79 15.46 -16.82
CA SER A 90 -11.16 16.73 -16.17
C SER A 90 -9.99 17.72 -16.07
N GLU A 91 -8.92 17.54 -16.84
CA GLU A 91 -7.76 18.45 -16.87
C GLU A 91 -7.43 18.97 -18.29
N ALA A 92 -8.43 19.00 -19.18
CA ALA A 92 -8.39 19.74 -20.45
C ALA A 92 -9.28 21.01 -20.43
N ALA A 93 -9.84 21.36 -19.27
CA ALA A 93 -10.52 22.64 -19.06
C ALA A 93 -10.37 23.02 -17.58
N ALA A 94 -9.22 23.55 -17.20
CA ALA A 94 -9.16 24.35 -15.99
C ALA A 94 -10.17 25.50 -16.15
N PRO A 95 -11.20 25.65 -15.30
CA PRO A 95 -11.91 26.91 -15.22
C PRO A 95 -10.88 28.00 -14.84
N PRO A 96 -11.00 29.24 -15.37
CA PRO A 96 -10.10 30.32 -14.99
C PRO A 96 -10.07 30.43 -13.44
N PRO A 97 -8.90 30.73 -12.84
CA PRO A 97 -8.79 30.82 -11.38
C PRO A 97 -9.86 31.79 -10.85
N PRO A 98 -10.56 31.45 -9.74
CA PRO A 98 -11.50 32.38 -9.14
C PRO A 98 -10.75 33.64 -8.72
N ALA A 99 -11.31 34.79 -9.06
CA ALA A 99 -10.80 36.09 -8.67
C ALA A 99 -10.57 36.14 -7.16
N THR A 100 -9.44 36.74 -6.76
CA THR A 100 -9.07 37.04 -5.38
C THR A 100 -10.26 37.57 -4.58
N GLY A 101 -10.68 36.84 -3.54
CA GLY A 101 -11.68 37.31 -2.57
C GLY A 101 -12.88 36.40 -2.26
N ALA A 102 -12.93 35.16 -2.76
CA ALA A 102 -14.06 34.27 -2.45
C ALA A 102 -13.88 33.47 -1.15
N THR A 103 -14.86 33.55 -0.25
CA THR A 103 -14.97 32.79 1.00
C THR A 103 -15.60 31.42 0.74
N TYR A 104 -15.03 30.34 1.28
CA TYR A 104 -15.62 29.00 1.21
C TYR A 104 -15.82 28.41 2.61
N GLN A 105 -16.94 27.73 2.82
CA GLN A 105 -17.24 26.96 4.03
C GLN A 105 -16.65 25.55 3.88
N VAL A 106 -15.80 25.12 4.80
CA VAL A 106 -15.25 23.76 4.83
C VAL A 106 -15.68 23.09 6.11
N GLN A 107 -16.24 21.89 5.98
CA GLN A 107 -16.75 21.10 7.09
C GLN A 107 -15.75 19.97 7.38
N ILE A 108 -15.05 20.05 8.51
CA ILE A 108 -14.14 18.99 8.99
C ILE A 108 -14.76 18.40 10.26
N GLY A 109 -15.40 17.24 10.14
CA GLY A 109 -16.09 16.59 11.26
C GLY A 109 -17.36 17.34 11.71
N GLN A 110 -17.65 17.36 13.01
CA GLN A 110 -18.84 18.01 13.60
C GLN A 110 -18.66 19.50 13.95
N ALA A 111 -17.57 20.15 13.54
CA ALA A 111 -17.36 21.57 13.78
C ALA A 111 -17.44 22.37 12.47
N THR A 112 -18.30 23.38 12.46
CA THR A 112 -18.44 24.34 11.35
C THR A 112 -17.59 25.58 11.66
N GLY A 113 -16.65 25.93 10.79
CA GLY A 113 -15.84 27.13 10.89
C GLY A 113 -15.66 27.84 9.54
N ILE A 114 -15.54 29.17 9.57
CA ILE A 114 -15.22 29.98 8.38
C ILE A 114 -13.73 30.34 8.46
N ALA A 115 -12.96 30.01 7.43
CA ALA A 115 -11.57 30.41 7.31
C ALA A 115 -11.46 31.60 6.34
N ILE A 116 -10.85 32.70 6.79
CA ILE A 116 -10.47 33.84 5.94
C ILE A 116 -8.95 33.81 5.85
N GLY A 117 -8.43 33.87 4.62
CA GLY A 117 -7.00 33.86 4.34
C GLY A 117 -6.32 35.12 4.85
N ASP A 118 -5.69 35.03 6.01
CA ASP A 118 -4.31 35.46 6.26
C ASP A 118 -3.88 34.93 7.65
N GLY A 119 -2.84 34.10 7.68
CA GLY A 119 -2.01 33.85 8.88
C GLY A 119 -2.65 33.30 10.16
N ALA A 120 -3.64 32.40 10.11
CA ALA A 120 -4.18 31.80 11.33
C ALA A 120 -3.21 30.76 11.95
N GLN A 121 -2.57 31.11 13.08
CA GLN A 121 -1.94 30.13 13.97
C GLN A 121 -3.03 29.33 14.70
N VAL A 122 -2.97 28.01 14.55
CA VAL A 122 -3.76 27.07 15.36
C VAL A 122 -3.11 27.01 16.74
N ILE A 123 -3.66 27.73 17.72
CA ILE A 123 -3.36 27.47 19.13
C ILE A 123 -4.16 26.22 19.50
N GLN A 124 -3.51 25.05 19.43
CA GLN A 124 -4.00 23.87 20.13
C GLN A 124 -3.98 24.17 21.64
N PRO A 125 -5.09 23.99 22.39
CA PRO A 125 -4.98 23.90 23.84
C PRO A 125 -4.10 22.68 24.14
N ALA A 126 -3.03 22.91 24.92
CA ALA A 126 -2.09 21.88 25.30
C ALA A 126 -2.84 20.65 25.84
N PRO A 127 -2.68 19.45 25.25
CA PRO A 127 -3.15 18.25 25.91
C PRO A 127 -2.39 18.17 27.23
N ALA A 128 -3.13 17.97 28.34
CA ALA A 128 -2.55 17.70 29.64
C ALA A 128 -1.43 16.67 29.47
N GLU A 129 -0.22 16.99 29.92
CA GLU A 129 0.95 16.14 29.72
C GLU A 129 0.60 14.71 30.15
N PRO A 130 0.61 13.72 29.23
CA PRO A 130 0.36 12.35 29.59
C PRO A 130 1.46 11.94 30.58
N SER A 131 1.06 11.50 31.77
CA SER A 131 2.04 11.05 32.75
C SER A 131 2.83 9.89 32.16
N PRO A 132 4.16 9.81 32.36
CA PRO A 132 5.00 8.74 31.83
C PRO A 132 4.55 7.32 32.28
N ALA A 133 3.76 7.24 33.35
CA ALA A 133 3.10 6.00 33.80
C ALA A 133 2.00 5.52 32.82
N ASP A 134 1.20 6.43 32.28
CA ASP A 134 0.14 6.13 31.30
C ASP A 134 0.75 5.68 29.97
N ASP A 135 1.85 6.31 29.56
CA ASP A 135 2.59 5.95 28.36
C ASP A 135 3.19 4.54 28.46
N ARG A 136 3.74 4.18 29.62
CA ARG A 136 4.27 2.84 29.87
C ARG A 136 3.18 1.79 29.81
N GLU A 137 2.04 2.01 30.48
CA GLU A 137 0.94 1.06 30.47
C GLU A 137 0.32 0.90 29.07
N ALA A 138 0.22 2.00 28.32
CA ALA A 138 -0.18 1.99 26.92
C ALA A 138 0.80 1.18 26.06
N LEU A 139 2.11 1.36 26.26
CA LEU A 139 3.16 0.61 25.55
C LEU A 139 3.12 -0.88 25.86
N GLU A 140 2.92 -1.25 27.13
CA GLU A 140 2.80 -2.65 27.55
C GLU A 140 1.53 -3.30 26.97
N ARG A 141 0.40 -2.57 26.92
CA ARG A 141 -0.83 -3.01 26.23
C ARG A 141 -0.60 -3.21 24.73
N ALA A 142 0.07 -2.26 24.07
CA ALA A 142 0.41 -2.36 22.66
C ALA A 142 1.32 -3.56 22.37
N LEU A 143 2.34 -3.79 23.20
CA LEU A 143 3.26 -4.92 23.08
C LEU A 143 2.53 -6.26 23.24
N ARG A 144 1.62 -6.39 24.23
CA ARG A 144 0.81 -7.60 24.39
C ARG A 144 -0.04 -7.90 23.15
N ARG A 145 -0.65 -6.88 22.55
CA ARG A 145 -1.43 -7.03 21.31
C ARG A 145 -0.54 -7.41 20.12
N ALA A 146 0.61 -6.74 19.97
CA ALA A 146 1.54 -7.01 18.88
C ALA A 146 2.09 -8.45 18.93
N ARG A 147 2.47 -8.94 20.12
CA ARG A 147 2.90 -10.34 20.32
C ARG A 147 1.79 -11.34 20.01
N ARG A 148 0.54 -11.06 20.40
CA ARG A 148 -0.60 -11.92 20.07
C ARG A 148 -0.84 -12.00 18.56
N ALA A 149 -0.77 -10.88 17.87
CA ALA A 149 -0.90 -10.85 16.42
C ALA A 149 0.26 -11.56 15.71
N LEU A 150 1.49 -11.44 16.21
CA LEU A 150 2.64 -12.18 15.70
C LEU A 150 2.42 -13.69 15.81
N ALA A 151 1.92 -14.18 16.94
CA ALA A 151 1.64 -15.60 17.14
C ALA A 151 0.59 -16.14 16.14
N ILE A 152 -0.43 -15.33 15.83
CA ILE A 152 -1.46 -15.70 14.83
C ILE A 152 -0.86 -15.78 13.43
N LEU A 153 -0.02 -14.82 13.04
CA LEU A 153 0.67 -14.83 11.74
C LEU A 153 1.62 -16.04 11.63
N GLU A 154 2.34 -16.37 12.70
CA GLU A 154 3.21 -17.55 12.75
C GLU A 154 2.42 -18.86 12.61
N GLU A 155 1.24 -18.96 13.25
CA GLU A 155 0.33 -20.10 13.11
C GLU A 155 -0.21 -20.22 11.68
N GLN A 156 -0.62 -19.10 11.08
CA GLN A 156 -1.08 -19.07 9.68
C GLN A 156 0.02 -19.54 8.73
N VAL A 157 1.25 -19.03 8.90
CA VAL A 157 2.41 -19.44 8.08
C VAL A 157 2.73 -20.92 8.27
N ALA A 158 2.63 -21.45 9.50
CA ALA A 158 2.81 -22.88 9.75
C ALA A 158 1.77 -23.75 9.01
N GLY A 159 0.56 -23.23 8.81
CA GLY A 159 -0.51 -23.89 8.05
C GLY A 159 -0.21 -24.06 6.55
N PHE A 160 0.64 -23.22 5.96
CA PHE A 160 1.02 -23.32 4.54
C PHE A 160 2.15 -24.35 4.28
N GLY A 161 2.81 -24.84 5.33
CA GLY A 161 3.89 -25.81 5.22
C GLY A 161 5.18 -25.26 4.57
N ALA A 162 6.21 -26.10 4.51
CA ALA A 162 7.54 -25.69 4.03
C ALA A 162 7.63 -25.46 2.51
N LEU A 163 6.59 -25.81 1.74
CA LEU A 163 6.64 -25.77 0.29
C LEU A 163 6.43 -24.37 -0.29
N HIS A 164 5.55 -23.55 0.31
CA HIS A 164 5.29 -22.20 -0.20
C HIS A 164 4.53 -21.35 0.83
N VAL A 165 5.18 -20.32 1.37
CA VAL A 165 4.50 -19.29 2.19
C VAL A 165 4.14 -18.12 1.28
N PRO A 166 2.88 -17.66 1.27
CA PRO A 166 2.47 -16.48 0.51
C PRO A 166 3.32 -15.25 0.86
N ALA A 167 3.73 -14.49 -0.16
CA ALA A 167 4.61 -13.32 0.01
C ALA A 167 4.01 -12.27 0.96
N HIS A 168 2.70 -12.04 0.91
CA HIS A 168 2.03 -11.11 1.83
C HIS A 168 2.16 -11.54 3.30
N LEU A 169 2.04 -12.85 3.60
CA LEU A 169 2.21 -13.37 4.97
C LEU A 169 3.66 -13.28 5.45
N GLN A 170 4.63 -13.50 4.57
CA GLN A 170 6.04 -13.29 4.92
C GLN A 170 6.33 -11.83 5.27
N ILE A 171 5.82 -10.91 4.46
CA ILE A 171 5.96 -9.46 4.70
C ILE A 171 5.29 -9.06 6.01
N GLU A 172 4.04 -9.50 6.25
CA GLU A 172 3.33 -9.18 7.48
C GLU A 172 4.03 -9.72 8.73
N LEU A 173 4.61 -10.93 8.64
CA LEU A 173 5.31 -11.57 9.74
C LEU A 173 6.64 -10.87 10.06
N GLU A 174 7.38 -10.44 9.05
CA GLU A 174 8.60 -9.65 9.22
C GLU A 174 8.31 -8.28 9.84
N GLU A 175 7.31 -7.56 9.30
CA GLU A 175 6.87 -6.27 9.86
C GLU A 175 6.40 -6.40 11.31
N LYS A 176 5.68 -7.49 11.65
CA LYS A 176 5.18 -7.69 13.00
C LYS A 176 6.30 -8.00 13.99
N ARG A 177 7.34 -8.71 13.57
CA ARG A 177 8.55 -8.93 14.36
C ARG A 177 9.29 -7.63 14.63
N GLU A 178 9.43 -6.77 13.63
CA GLU A 178 10.04 -5.44 13.81
C GLU A 178 9.23 -4.55 14.75
N GLU A 179 7.89 -4.57 14.65
CA GLU A 179 7.02 -3.82 15.55
C GLU A 179 7.18 -4.27 17.00
N VAL A 180 7.20 -5.58 17.25
CA VAL A 180 7.46 -6.15 18.60
C VAL A 180 8.83 -5.70 19.09
N ALA A 181 9.89 -5.83 18.29
CA ALA A 181 11.24 -5.44 18.65
C ALA A 181 11.33 -3.94 19.00
N ARG A 182 10.67 -3.07 18.22
CA ARG A 182 10.61 -1.62 18.46
C ARG A 182 9.90 -1.29 19.77
N LEU A 183 8.75 -1.90 20.02
CA LEU A 183 7.99 -1.70 21.26
C LEU A 183 8.78 -2.20 22.48
N GLU A 184 9.45 -3.34 22.37
CA GLU A 184 10.32 -3.87 23.41
C GLU A 184 11.52 -2.96 23.68
N ALA A 185 12.18 -2.45 22.64
CA ALA A 185 13.28 -1.52 22.78
C ALA A 185 12.85 -0.22 23.49
N ARG A 186 11.69 0.33 23.11
CA ARG A 186 11.14 1.53 23.74
C ARG A 186 10.72 1.30 25.20
N LEU A 187 10.13 0.14 25.52
CA LEU A 187 9.83 -0.24 26.90
C LEU A 187 11.09 -0.43 27.74
N LYS A 188 12.15 -1.03 27.16
CA LYS A 188 13.44 -1.23 27.80
C LYS A 188 14.16 0.09 28.07
N ALA A 189 14.05 1.06 27.15
CA ALA A 189 14.58 2.41 27.35
C ALA A 189 13.86 3.11 28.52
N MET A 190 12.53 3.03 28.60
CA MET A 190 11.74 3.58 29.71
C MET A 190 11.98 2.88 31.07
N ARG A 191 12.48 1.65 31.09
CA ARG A 191 12.89 0.97 32.34
C ARG A 191 14.31 1.32 32.79
N LYS A 192 15.12 1.89 31.91
CA LYS A 192 16.52 2.26 32.18
C LYS A 192 16.69 3.75 32.50
N ALA A 193 15.70 4.57 32.16
CA ALA A 193 15.58 5.97 32.57
C ALA A 193 14.91 6.05 33.95
#